data_AF-A0A967FC83-F1
#
_entry.id   AF-A0A967FC83-F1
#
_cell.length_a   1.000
_cell.length_b   1.000
_cell.length_c   1.000
_cell.angle_alpha   90.00
_cell.angle_beta   90.00
_cell.angle_gamma   90.00
#
_symmetry.space_group_name_H-M   'P 1'
#
loop_
_entity.id
_entity.type
_entity.pdbx_description
1 polymer ?
#
loop_
_entity_poly.entity_id
_entity_poly.type
_entity_poly.pdbx_seq_one_letter_code
_entity_poly.pdbx_strand_id
1 'polypeptide(L)' 'MLTIIIFVIILSILIFVHELGHFITAKKAGIVVEEFGIGFPPRAAKVWQDEGKITLNGQTYTISRRTKVSKNLQV' A
#
# COMPACT_ATOMS: atom_id res chain seq x y z
N MET A 1 7.98 27.00 14.55
CA MET A 1 8.24 27.11 13.10
C MET A 1 9.52 26.39 12.70
N LEU A 2 10.69 26.80 13.22
CA LEU A 2 11.99 26.19 12.92
C LEU A 2 12.06 24.68 13.21
N THR A 3 11.47 24.23 14.32
CA THR A 3 11.43 22.82 14.73
C THR A 3 10.73 21.92 13.71
N ILE A 4 9.63 22.39 13.14
CA ILE A 4 8.86 21.65 12.12
C ILE A 4 9.70 21.51 10.85
N ILE A 5 10.40 22.57 10.46
CA ILE A 5 11.27 22.56 9.27
C ILE A 5 12.41 21.54 9.47
N ILE A 6 13.08 21.58 10.62
CA ILE A 6 14.15 20.63 10.97
C ILE A 6 13.62 19.20 10.99
N PHE A 7 12.43 18.99 11.58
CA PHE A 7 11.79 17.68 11.61
C PHE A 7 11.55 17.11 10.20
N VAL A 8 10.98 17.90 9.30
CA VAL A 8 10.73 17.47 7.91
C VAL A 8 12.04 17.13 7.22
N ILE A 9 13.09 17.96 7.37
CA ILE A 9 14.40 17.70 6.76
C ILE A 9 14.99 16.37 7.25
N ILE A 10 15.01 16.14 8.56
CA ILE A 10 15.54 14.90 9.14
C ILE A 10 14.73 13.69 8.67
N LEU A 11 13.39 13.80 8.67
CA LEU A 11 12.52 12.72 8.23
C LEU A 11 12.73 12.39 6.75
N SER A 12 12.89 13.39 5.89
CA SER A 12 13.16 13.18 4.46
C SER A 12 14.49 12.44 4.24
N ILE A 13 15.55 12.84 4.95
CA ILE A 13 16.86 12.16 4.86
C ILE A 13 16.76 10.73 5.39
N LEU A 14 16.05 10.52 6.51
CA LEU A 14 15.85 9.20 7.10
C LEU A 14 15.15 8.24 6.13
N ILE A 15 14.05 8.68 5.51
CA ILE A 15 13.30 7.88 4.54
C ILE A 15 14.17 7.54 3.32
N PHE A 16 14.92 8.52 2.82
CA PHE A 16 15.84 8.30 1.70
C PHE A 16 16.90 7.22 2.01
N VAL A 17 17.55 7.30 3.17
CA VAL A 17 18.54 6.29 3.58
C VAL A 17 17.89 4.92 3.82
N HIS A 18 16.66 4.89 4.34
CA HIS A 18 15.90 3.65 4.55
C HIS A 18 15.63 2.92 3.23
N GLU A 19 15.11 3.62 2.22
CA GLU A 19 14.82 3.05 0.91
C GLU A 19 16.10 2.68 0.15
N LEU A 20 17.17 3.46 0.30
CA LEU A 20 18.48 3.10 -0.21
C LEU A 20 18.99 1.78 0.41
N GLY A 21 18.74 1.55 1.70
CA GLY A 21 19.04 0.29 2.38
C GLY A 21 18.31 -0.90 1.76
N HIS A 22 17.02 -0.75 1.46
CA HIS A 22 16.23 -1.77 0.75
C HIS A 22 16.77 -2.03 -0.64
N PHE A 23 17.09 -0.98 -1.40
CA PHE A 23 17.63 -1.10 -2.76
C PHE A 23 18.97 -1.88 -2.77
N ILE A 24 19.90 -1.52 -1.87
CA ILE A 24 21.19 -2.20 -1.76
C ILE A 24 21.00 -3.66 -1.36
N THR A 25 20.10 -3.94 -0.41
CA THR A 25 19.83 -5.30 0.08
C THR A 25 19.19 -6.16 -1.01
N ALA A 26 18.21 -5.63 -1.75
CA ALA A 26 17.58 -6.31 -2.87
C ALA A 26 18.59 -6.62 -3.98
N LYS A 27 19.45 -5.66 -4.34
CA LYS A 27 20.51 -5.85 -5.34
C LYS A 27 21.51 -6.92 -4.91
N LYS A 28 21.90 -6.94 -3.63
CA LYS A 28 22.78 -7.98 -3.06
C LYS A 28 22.12 -9.36 -3.04
N ALA A 29 20.80 -9.42 -2.85
CA ALA A 29 20.02 -10.66 -2.88
C ALA A 29 19.70 -11.15 -4.30
N GLY A 30 20.15 -10.45 -5.35
CA GLY A 30 19.84 -10.79 -6.74
C GLY A 30 18.40 -10.49 -7.16
N ILE A 31 17.68 -9.68 -6.38
CA ILE A 31 16.30 -9.27 -6.67
C ILE A 31 16.36 -8.10 -7.66
N VAL A 32 15.63 -8.23 -8.77
CA VAL A 32 15.45 -7.14 -9.74
C VAL A 32 14.55 -6.07 -9.11
N VAL A 33 15.08 -4.85 -8.98
CA VAL A 33 14.30 -3.70 -8.52
C VAL A 33 13.81 -2.94 -9.75
N GLU A 34 12.50 -2.91 -9.95
CA GLU A 34 11.89 -2.26 -11.13
C GLU A 34 11.91 -0.73 -11.02
N GLU A 35 11.68 -0.18 -9.82
CA GLU A 35 11.63 1.26 -9.59
C GLU A 35 12.23 1.62 -8.21
N PHE A 36 13.00 2.71 -8.16
CA PHE A 36 13.42 3.34 -6.91
C PHE A 36 12.55 4.59 -6.71
N GLY A 37 11.70 4.59 -5.69
CA GLY A 37 10.76 5.68 -5.41
C GLY A 37 10.92 6.16 -3.97
N ILE A 38 10.70 7.46 -3.76
CA ILE A 38 10.73 8.09 -2.43
C ILE A 38 9.31 8.24 -1.88
N GLY A 39 9.05 7.57 -0.75
CA GLY A 39 7.78 7.63 -0.02
C GLY A 39 6.78 6.56 -0.44
N PHE A 40 5.49 6.91 -0.50
CA PHE A 40 4.42 5.95 -0.76
C PHE A 40 3.98 5.98 -2.23
N PRO A 41 3.85 4.82 -2.91
CA PRO A 41 3.36 4.78 -4.28
C PRO A 41 1.91 5.29 -4.34
N PRO A 42 1.46 5.92 -5.44
CA PRO A 42 0.09 6.41 -5.58
C PRO A 42 -0.99 5.32 -5.37
N ARG A 43 -0.63 4.06 -5.65
CA ARG A 43 -1.49 2.89 -5.39
C ARG A 43 -1.73 2.63 -3.90
N ALA A 44 -0.81 3.04 -3.01
CA ALA A 44 -1.01 2.93 -1.56
C ALA A 44 -2.25 3.71 -1.11
N ALA A 45 -2.58 4.82 -1.78
CA ALA A 45 -3.80 5.59 -1.48
C ALA A 45 -5.09 4.85 -1.85
N LYS A 46 -5.02 3.87 -2.76
CA LYS A 46 -6.16 3.02 -3.18
C LYS A 46 -6.31 1.76 -2.36
N VAL A 47 -5.35 1.45 -1.47
CA VAL A 47 -5.52 0.36 -0.51
C VAL A 47 -6.81 0.67 0.27
N TRP A 48 -7.71 -0.31 0.38
CA TRP A 48 -9.05 -0.19 0.97
C TRP A 48 -10.13 0.54 0.14
N GLN A 49 -9.87 0.88 -1.13
CA GLN A 49 -10.88 1.44 -2.04
C GLN A 49 -11.48 0.43 -3.02
N ASP A 50 -10.80 -0.69 -3.27
CA ASP A 50 -11.27 -1.67 -4.25
C ASP A 50 -12.46 -2.50 -3.73
N GLU A 51 -13.42 -2.73 -4.63
CA GLU A 51 -14.55 -3.63 -4.39
C GLU A 51 -14.09 -5.08 -4.51
N GLY A 52 -14.35 -5.88 -3.46
CA GLY A 52 -14.10 -7.31 -3.52
C GLY A 52 -15.16 -8.00 -4.37
N LYS A 53 -14.76 -8.68 -5.44
CA LYS A 53 -15.67 -9.56 -6.21
C LYS A 53 -15.50 -10.99 -5.71
N ILE A 54 -16.57 -11.60 -5.24
CA ILE A 54 -16.59 -13.02 -4.89
C ILE A 54 -17.57 -13.72 -5.82
N THR A 55 -17.14 -14.80 -6.46
CA THR A 55 -18.01 -15.64 -7.29
C THR A 55 -18.41 -16.89 -6.52
N LEU A 56 -19.69 -17.06 -6.25
CA LEU A 56 -20.25 -18.25 -5.59
C LEU A 56 -21.32 -18.85 -6.51
N ASN A 57 -21.22 -20.14 -6.83
CA ASN A 57 -22.19 -20.88 -7.66
C ASN A 57 -22.54 -20.17 -8.98
N GLY A 58 -21.56 -19.53 -9.62
CA GLY A 58 -21.76 -18.80 -10.88
C GLY A 58 -22.43 -17.42 -10.74
N GLN A 59 -22.76 -16.98 -9.53
CA GLN A 59 -23.20 -15.61 -9.25
C GLN A 59 -22.06 -14.79 -8.66
N THR A 60 -21.81 -13.62 -9.26
CA THR A 60 -20.77 -12.70 -8.84
C THR A 60 -21.36 -11.66 -7.90
N TYR A 61 -20.91 -11.68 -6.64
CA TYR A 61 -21.27 -10.69 -5.62
C TYR A 61 -20.16 -9.65 -5.52
N THR A 62 -20.48 -8.39 -5.82
CA THR A 62 -19.61 -7.23 -5.56
C THR A 62 -19.82 -6.75 -4.13
N ILE A 63 -18.87 -7.05 -3.26
CA ILE A 63 -18.85 -6.56 -1.88
C ILE A 63 -18.22 -5.17 -1.90
N SER A 64 -19.05 -4.15 -2.12
CA SER A 64 -18.64 -2.76 -1.90
C SER A 64 -18.50 -2.50 -0.40
N ARG A 65 -17.62 -1.57 0.01
CA ARG A 65 -17.33 -1.22 1.43
C ARG A 65 -18.56 -0.88 2.31
N ARG A 66 -19.72 -0.62 1.69
CA ARG A 66 -21.03 -0.37 2.36
C ARG A 66 -22.09 -1.46 2.16
N THR A 67 -21.78 -2.58 1.52
CA THR A 67 -22.77 -3.65 1.36
C THR A 67 -23.09 -4.23 2.73
N LYS A 68 -24.31 -3.98 3.22
CA LYS A 68 -24.87 -4.72 4.34
C LYS A 68 -25.03 -6.15 3.85
N VAL A 69 -24.14 -7.05 4.27
CA VAL A 69 -24.34 -8.49 4.12
C VAL A 69 -25.67 -8.82 4.79
N SER A 70 -26.66 -9.20 3.99
CA SER A 70 -27.96 -9.60 4.52
C SER A 70 -27.74 -10.77 5.45
N LYS A 71 -28.21 -10.66 6.70
CA LYS A 71 -28.11 -11.71 7.74
C LYS A 71 -28.72 -13.06 7.33
N ASN A 72 -29.42 -13.12 6.20
CA ASN A 72 -29.99 -14.33 5.63
C ASN A 72 -29.01 -15.13 4.74
N LEU A 73 -27.77 -14.66 4.54
CA LEU A 73 -26.71 -15.46 3.94
C LEU A 73 -26.06 -16.35 5.02
N GLN A 74 -26.83 -17.31 5.54
CA GLN A 74 -26.28 -18.46 6.26
C GLN A 74 -26.12 -19.56 5.21
N VAL A 75 -24.88 -19.81 4.81
CA VAL A 75 -24.48 -21.09 4.22
C VAL A 75 -24.38 -22.14 5.33
#